data_AF-A0A3A0FWY1-F1
#
_entry.id   AF-A0A3A0FWY1-F1
#
_cell.length_a   1.000
_cell.length_b   1.000
_cell.length_c   1.000
_cell.angle_alpha   90.00
_cell.angle_beta   90.00
_cell.angle_gamma   90.00
#
_symmetry.space_group_name_H-M   'P 1'
#
loop_
_entity.id
_entity.type
_entity.pdbx_description
1 polymer ?
#
loop_
_entity_poly.entity_id
_entity_poly.type
_entity_poly.pdbx_seq_one_letter_code
_entity_poly.pdbx_strand_id
1 'polypeptide(L)'
;MRGARARDFAVARSLAIAAACFALLLSGCPKKPPAPAPAPPAPAPAPAPAPTWIEPSACKRVERLDVRKRERALFATCAGGGQMRFPIALARGRGAKRVRGDEKMPEGDYRIAGPARKSGRFHLFIPIDYPSRADADRALAAGLIGKGEHAAIAKAHAKRRMPPQDTALGGALGIHGEGPRWRGDLDLDWTQGCVAVSDAAIEQLARLVRVGTPLHIAP
;
A
#
# COMPACT_ATOMS: atom_id res chain seq x y z
N MET A 1 -55.69 -42.00 24.74
CA MET A 1 -57.16 -41.95 24.92
C MET A 1 -57.69 -40.63 24.38
N ARG A 2 -58.63 -40.69 23.42
CA ARG A 2 -59.60 -39.66 22.95
C ARG A 2 -59.00 -38.32 22.44
N GLY A 3 -59.37 -37.78 21.28
CA GLY A 3 -60.42 -38.09 20.32
C GLY A 3 -60.64 -36.85 19.44
N ALA A 4 -60.73 -37.07 18.14
CA ALA A 4 -61.03 -36.09 17.11
C ALA A 4 -62.46 -35.53 17.23
N ARG A 5 -62.72 -34.34 16.66
CA ARG A 5 -64.00 -34.04 15.99
C ARG A 5 -63.80 -33.08 14.82
N ALA A 6 -63.95 -33.67 13.62
CA ALA A 6 -64.35 -33.00 12.40
C ALA A 6 -65.80 -32.53 12.49
N ARG A 7 -66.18 -31.49 11.74
CA ARG A 7 -67.54 -31.28 11.23
C ARG A 7 -67.50 -30.55 9.90
N ASP A 8 -67.72 -31.32 8.84
CA ASP A 8 -68.21 -30.85 7.55
C ASP A 8 -69.66 -30.37 7.68
N PHE A 9 -70.05 -29.36 6.93
CA PHE A 9 -71.42 -29.24 6.40
C PHE A 9 -71.41 -28.36 5.13
N ALA A 10 -71.77 -28.99 4.01
CA ALA A 10 -72.01 -28.35 2.73
C ALA A 10 -73.39 -27.66 2.70
N VAL A 11 -73.51 -26.52 2.01
CA VAL A 11 -74.78 -26.03 1.44
C VAL A 11 -74.50 -25.39 0.09
N ALA A 12 -75.36 -25.70 -0.87
CA ALA A 12 -75.22 -25.42 -2.29
C ALA A 12 -76.27 -24.41 -2.78
N ARG A 13 -75.98 -23.81 -3.95
CA ARG A 13 -76.87 -23.26 -5.00
C ARG A 13 -77.66 -21.96 -4.71
N SER A 14 -77.39 -20.90 -5.48
CA SER A 14 -78.17 -20.53 -6.69
C SER A 14 -77.97 -19.06 -7.13
N LEU A 15 -77.72 -18.92 -8.44
CA LEU A 15 -78.18 -17.91 -9.40
C LEU A 15 -78.15 -16.38 -9.09
N ALA A 16 -77.30 -15.71 -9.87
CA ALA A 16 -77.68 -14.78 -10.96
C ALA A 16 -77.63 -13.23 -10.75
N ILE A 17 -77.13 -12.60 -11.83
CA ILE A 17 -77.35 -11.24 -12.36
C ILE A 17 -76.37 -10.11 -11.95
N ALA A 18 -75.45 -9.88 -12.88
CA ALA A 18 -74.85 -8.65 -13.39
C ALA A 18 -75.21 -7.28 -12.76
N ALA A 19 -74.18 -6.47 -12.50
CA ALA A 19 -74.09 -5.08 -12.99
C ALA A 19 -72.66 -4.53 -12.87
N ALA A 20 -72.28 -3.73 -13.86
CA ALA A 20 -70.96 -3.16 -14.12
C ALA A 20 -70.43 -2.20 -13.03
N CYS A 21 -69.10 -2.20 -12.85
CA CYS A 21 -68.37 -0.98 -12.54
C CYS A 21 -67.02 -1.01 -13.28
N PHE A 22 -66.99 -0.30 -14.39
CA PHE A 22 -65.84 -0.04 -15.25
C PHE A 22 -64.97 1.02 -14.55
N ALA A 23 -63.75 0.66 -14.15
CA ALA A 23 -62.72 1.62 -13.80
C ALA A 23 -61.36 1.08 -14.26
N LEU A 24 -61.04 1.35 -15.53
CA LEU A 24 -59.68 1.24 -16.04
C LEU A 24 -58.79 2.28 -15.35
N LEU A 25 -57.85 1.83 -14.53
CA LEU A 25 -56.64 2.59 -14.18
C LEU A 25 -55.42 1.70 -14.44
N LEU A 26 -55.13 1.45 -15.71
CA LEU A 26 -53.82 0.97 -16.15
C LEU A 26 -52.85 2.15 -16.18
N SER A 27 -52.44 2.63 -14.99
CA SER A 27 -51.32 3.55 -14.87
C SER A 27 -50.02 2.79 -15.13
N GLY A 28 -49.68 2.61 -16.41
CA GLY A 28 -48.36 2.15 -16.82
C GLY A 28 -47.30 3.16 -16.39
N CYS A 29 -46.43 2.79 -15.46
CA CYS A 29 -45.26 3.60 -15.13
C CYS A 29 -44.38 3.74 -16.38
N PRO A 30 -43.94 4.96 -16.76
CA PRO A 30 -42.99 5.11 -17.85
C PRO A 30 -41.68 4.41 -17.46
N LYS A 31 -41.25 3.42 -18.25
CA LYS A 31 -39.95 2.78 -18.07
C LYS A 31 -38.86 3.85 -18.22
N LYS A 32 -38.13 4.12 -17.12
CA LYS A 32 -36.96 5.00 -17.13
C LYS A 32 -36.01 4.51 -18.23
N PRO A 33 -35.60 5.37 -19.17
CA PRO A 33 -34.67 4.96 -20.23
C PRO A 33 -33.37 4.44 -19.60
N PRO A 34 -32.72 3.44 -20.22
CA PRO A 34 -31.45 2.93 -19.73
C PRO A 34 -30.44 4.07 -19.64
N ALA A 35 -29.67 4.07 -18.56
CA ALA A 35 -28.58 5.04 -18.41
C ALA A 35 -27.65 4.95 -19.63
N PRO A 36 -27.12 6.08 -20.12
CA PRO A 36 -26.13 6.07 -21.18
C PRO A 36 -24.93 5.20 -20.74
N ALA A 37 -24.39 4.43 -21.68
CA ALA A 37 -23.19 3.63 -21.44
C ALA A 37 -22.07 4.53 -20.86
N PRO A 38 -21.25 4.02 -19.92
CA PRO A 38 -20.11 4.78 -19.42
C PRO A 38 -19.23 5.17 -20.61
N ALA A 39 -18.78 6.43 -20.62
CA ALA A 39 -17.81 6.89 -21.61
C ALA A 39 -16.59 5.95 -21.61
N PRO A 40 -15.97 5.70 -22.77
CA PRO A 40 -14.73 4.93 -22.81
C PRO A 40 -13.71 5.56 -21.84
N PRO A 41 -12.89 4.75 -21.15
CA PRO A 41 -11.83 5.29 -20.31
C PRO A 41 -10.97 6.24 -21.15
N ALA A 42 -10.63 7.40 -20.59
CA ALA A 42 -9.72 8.32 -21.24
C ALA A 42 -8.46 7.57 -21.67
N PRO A 43 -7.87 7.90 -22.84
CA PRO A 43 -6.61 7.30 -23.26
C PRO A 43 -5.59 7.46 -22.12
N ALA A 44 -4.84 6.39 -21.84
CA ALA A 44 -3.78 6.43 -20.84
C ALA A 44 -2.85 7.62 -21.17
N PRO A 45 -2.39 8.38 -20.16
CA PRO A 45 -1.45 9.47 -20.40
C PRO A 45 -0.24 8.95 -21.18
N ALA A 46 0.26 9.76 -22.11
CA ALA A 46 1.47 9.43 -22.86
C ALA A 46 2.59 9.00 -21.90
N PRO A 47 3.43 8.01 -22.27
CA PRO A 47 4.52 7.58 -21.42
C PRO A 47 5.38 8.80 -21.06
N ALA A 48 5.69 8.95 -19.77
CA ALA A 48 6.60 10.00 -19.33
C ALA A 48 7.92 9.91 -20.11
N PRO A 49 8.58 11.04 -20.42
CA PRO A 49 9.85 11.02 -21.12
C PRO A 49 10.84 10.11 -20.38
N ALA A 50 11.66 9.38 -21.14
CA ALA A 50 12.68 8.52 -20.58
C ALA A 50 13.58 9.32 -19.62
N PRO A 51 13.96 8.75 -18.47
CA PRO A 51 14.78 9.47 -17.51
C PRO A 51 16.15 9.77 -18.09
N THR A 52 16.66 10.98 -17.82
CA THR A 52 18.07 11.30 -18.04
C THR A 52 18.90 10.59 -16.97
N TRP A 53 19.79 9.68 -17.36
CA TRP A 53 20.72 9.04 -16.43
C TRP A 53 21.90 9.96 -16.13
N ILE A 54 22.31 10.02 -14.87
CA ILE A 54 23.46 10.84 -14.45
C ILE A 54 24.43 10.04 -13.57
N GLU A 55 25.70 10.43 -13.65
CA GLU A 55 26.71 9.95 -12.72
C GLU A 55 26.44 10.45 -11.30
N PRO A 56 26.72 9.65 -10.25
CA PRO A 56 26.51 10.06 -8.88
C PRO A 56 27.25 11.34 -8.47
N SER A 57 28.42 11.60 -9.08
CA SER A 57 29.22 12.81 -8.83
C SER A 57 28.53 14.10 -9.28
N ALA A 58 27.59 14.03 -10.23
CA ALA A 58 26.84 15.18 -10.72
C ALA A 58 25.66 15.56 -9.79
N CYS A 59 25.26 14.66 -8.89
CA CYS A 59 24.14 14.87 -7.99
C CYS A 59 24.58 15.61 -6.72
N LYS A 60 24.02 16.79 -6.45
CA LYS A 60 24.27 17.53 -5.19
C LYS A 60 23.34 17.10 -4.05
N ARG A 61 22.15 16.61 -4.38
CA ARG A 61 21.10 16.22 -3.43
C ARG A 61 20.06 15.35 -4.14
N VAL A 62 19.57 14.33 -3.45
CA VAL A 62 18.42 13.53 -3.88
C VAL A 62 17.12 14.16 -3.36
N GLU A 63 16.17 14.36 -4.27
CA GLU A 63 14.85 14.92 -3.98
C GLU A 63 13.79 13.84 -3.81
N ARG A 64 13.98 12.66 -4.40
CA ARG A 64 13.07 11.53 -4.28
C ARG A 64 13.78 10.21 -4.49
N LEU A 65 13.38 9.22 -3.71
CA LEU A 65 13.76 7.82 -3.90
C LEU A 65 12.53 7.02 -4.36
N ASP A 66 12.72 6.11 -5.30
CA ASP A 66 11.71 5.17 -5.74
C ASP A 66 12.31 3.76 -5.74
N VAL A 67 11.82 2.89 -4.87
CA VAL A 67 12.16 1.46 -4.88
C VAL A 67 11.12 0.74 -5.70
N ARG A 68 11.57 0.00 -6.73
CA ARG A 68 10.70 -0.80 -7.60
C ARG A 68 11.12 -2.25 -7.48
N LYS A 69 10.34 -3.03 -6.74
CA LYS A 69 10.75 -4.38 -6.35
C LYS A 69 10.78 -5.34 -7.55
N ARG A 70 9.80 -5.25 -8.47
CA ARG A 70 9.82 -6.01 -9.74
C ARG A 70 11.05 -5.73 -10.59
N GLU A 71 11.51 -4.49 -10.60
CA GLU A 71 12.70 -4.09 -11.37
C GLU A 71 14.01 -4.35 -10.63
N ARG A 72 13.95 -4.79 -9.37
CA ARG A 72 15.09 -4.95 -8.44
C ARG A 72 16.01 -3.74 -8.47
N ALA A 73 15.42 -2.54 -8.38
CA ALA A 73 16.19 -1.31 -8.39
C ALA A 73 15.61 -0.23 -7.48
N LEU A 74 16.53 0.56 -6.92
CA LEU A 74 16.26 1.86 -6.33
C LEU A 74 16.66 2.92 -7.35
N PHE A 75 15.75 3.86 -7.58
CA PHE A 75 15.99 5.06 -8.36
C PHE A 75 16.10 6.26 -7.43
N ALA A 76 17.09 7.11 -7.67
CA ALA A 76 17.27 8.35 -6.92
C ALA A 76 17.21 9.52 -7.90
N THR A 77 16.20 10.36 -7.75
CA THR A 77 16.02 11.57 -8.55
C THR A 77 16.77 12.73 -7.92
N CYS A 78 17.63 13.38 -8.70
CA CYS A 78 18.48 14.45 -8.22
C CYS A 78 17.85 15.83 -8.42
N ALA A 79 18.22 16.75 -7.52
CA ALA A 79 17.86 18.15 -7.63
C ALA A 79 18.42 18.74 -8.93
N GLY A 80 17.54 19.37 -9.72
CA GLY A 80 17.90 19.88 -11.06
C GLY A 80 17.70 18.87 -12.19
N GLY A 81 17.16 17.68 -11.88
CA GLY A 81 16.88 16.63 -12.85
C GLY A 81 17.95 15.55 -12.88
N GLY A 82 17.65 14.49 -13.63
CA GLY A 82 18.48 13.29 -13.72
C GLY A 82 18.17 12.25 -12.65
N GLN A 83 18.47 10.99 -12.97
CA GLN A 83 18.29 9.85 -12.09
C GLN A 83 19.55 8.99 -12.01
N MET A 84 19.78 8.44 -10.83
CA MET A 84 20.71 7.33 -10.60
C MET A 84 19.91 6.05 -10.37
N ARG A 85 20.44 4.91 -10.82
CA ARG A 85 19.87 3.58 -10.61
C ARG A 85 20.84 2.73 -9.79
N PHE A 86 20.33 2.09 -8.75
CA PHE A 86 21.08 1.18 -7.90
C PHE A 86 20.40 -0.20 -7.90
N PRO A 87 21.11 -1.29 -8.20
CA PRO A 87 20.60 -2.64 -7.94
C PRO A 87 20.30 -2.82 -6.46
N ILE A 88 19.29 -3.63 -6.14
CA ILE A 88 18.90 -3.90 -4.75
C ILE A 88 18.69 -5.38 -4.48
N ALA A 89 19.04 -5.77 -3.25
CA ALA A 89 18.54 -6.99 -2.64
C ALA A 89 17.32 -6.66 -1.76
N LEU A 90 16.32 -7.55 -1.79
CA LEU A 90 15.03 -7.34 -1.13
C LEU A 90 14.87 -8.25 0.09
N ALA A 91 13.71 -8.10 0.72
CA ALA A 91 13.27 -8.98 1.78
C ALA A 91 12.86 -10.36 1.23
N ARG A 92 13.10 -11.42 2.01
CA ARG A 92 12.77 -12.82 1.64
C ARG A 92 11.29 -13.02 1.34
N GLY A 93 10.43 -12.36 2.10
CA GLY A 93 8.99 -12.42 1.97
C GLY A 93 8.51 -11.64 0.75
N ARG A 94 7.68 -12.29 -0.08
CA ARG A 94 7.05 -11.65 -1.25
C ARG A 94 5.83 -10.81 -0.87
N GLY A 95 5.58 -9.77 -1.66
CA GLY A 95 4.46 -8.85 -1.48
C GLY A 95 4.71 -7.80 -0.41
N ALA A 96 3.64 -7.11 -0.01
CA ALA A 96 3.72 -6.00 0.93
C ALA A 96 3.65 -6.49 2.39
N LYS A 97 4.47 -5.88 3.24
CA LYS A 97 4.47 -6.09 4.70
C LYS A 97 3.10 -5.86 5.34
N ARG A 98 2.73 -6.69 6.31
CA ARG A 98 1.47 -6.61 7.08
C ARG A 98 1.67 -6.77 8.57
N VAL A 99 2.63 -7.59 9.02
CA VAL A 99 2.86 -7.85 10.44
C VAL A 99 4.34 -7.99 10.75
N ARG A 100 4.72 -7.86 12.02
CA ARG A 100 6.06 -8.19 12.49
C ARG A 100 6.43 -9.62 12.10
N GLY A 101 7.68 -9.82 11.69
CA GLY A 101 8.21 -11.16 11.41
C GLY A 101 7.78 -11.80 10.09
N ASP A 102 6.92 -11.15 9.29
CA ASP A 102 6.52 -11.67 7.97
C ASP A 102 7.62 -11.62 6.89
N GLU A 103 8.82 -11.15 7.25
CA GLU A 103 9.99 -10.97 6.39
C GLU A 103 9.71 -10.20 5.08
N LYS A 104 8.67 -9.37 5.03
CA LYS A 104 8.28 -8.60 3.84
C LYS A 104 8.74 -7.16 3.92
N MET A 105 9.01 -6.58 2.76
CA MET A 105 9.19 -5.14 2.62
C MET A 105 7.81 -4.45 2.46
N PRO A 106 7.56 -3.30 3.10
CA PRO A 106 6.32 -2.57 2.92
C PRO A 106 6.17 -2.01 1.50
N GLU A 107 4.96 -1.60 1.13
CA GLU A 107 4.65 -0.89 -0.13
C GLU A 107 3.85 0.37 0.21
N GLY A 108 4.17 1.49 -0.43
CA GLY A 108 3.56 2.79 -0.17
C GLY A 108 4.57 3.93 -0.06
N ASP A 109 4.12 5.05 0.49
CA ASP A 109 4.91 6.26 0.64
C ASP A 109 5.48 6.40 2.05
N TYR A 110 6.76 6.73 2.10
CA TYR A 110 7.59 6.88 3.29
C TYR A 110 8.52 8.08 3.13
N ARG A 111 9.29 8.37 4.18
CA ARG A 111 10.37 9.34 4.19
C ARG A 111 11.57 8.80 4.91
N ILE A 112 12.75 9.30 4.55
CA ILE A 112 13.94 9.13 5.36
C ILE A 112 13.70 9.80 6.72
N ALA A 113 13.72 9.00 7.79
CA ALA A 113 13.27 9.43 9.12
C ALA A 113 14.41 9.91 10.03
N GLY A 114 15.66 9.76 9.60
CA GLY A 114 16.84 10.12 10.37
C GLY A 114 18.12 10.07 9.53
N PRO A 115 19.24 10.59 10.06
CA PRO A 115 20.52 10.55 9.37
C PRO A 115 21.01 9.11 9.18
N ALA A 116 21.88 8.90 8.20
CA ALA A 116 22.61 7.65 8.05
C ALA A 116 23.45 7.36 9.29
N ARG A 117 23.47 6.11 9.74
CA ARG A 117 24.25 5.64 10.90
C ARG A 117 25.15 4.47 10.54
N LYS A 118 26.32 4.39 11.17
CA LYS A 118 27.24 3.26 11.01
C LYS A 118 26.63 1.96 11.55
N SER A 119 26.94 0.86 10.88
CA SER A 119 26.51 -0.48 11.29
C SER A 119 27.61 -1.50 10.99
N GLY A 120 28.09 -2.22 12.00
CA GLY A 120 29.06 -3.30 11.77
C GLY A 120 28.50 -4.45 10.91
N ARG A 121 27.17 -4.62 10.90
CA ARG A 121 26.49 -5.67 10.13
C ARG A 121 26.15 -5.25 8.69
N PHE A 122 25.90 -3.97 8.46
CA PHE A 122 25.31 -3.47 7.21
C PHE A 122 26.06 -2.29 6.58
N HIS A 123 27.28 -2.00 7.06
CA HIS A 123 28.08 -0.83 6.71
C HIS A 123 27.45 0.52 7.15
N LEU A 124 26.34 0.90 6.53
CA LEU A 124 25.50 2.05 6.89
C LEU A 124 24.02 1.65 6.91
N PHE A 125 23.22 2.36 7.70
CA PHE A 125 21.77 2.21 7.74
C PHE A 125 21.08 3.57 7.69
N ILE A 126 20.10 3.71 6.79
CA ILE A 126 19.28 4.89 6.61
C ILE A 126 17.83 4.53 6.98
N PRO A 127 17.29 5.03 8.11
CA PRO A 127 15.95 4.67 8.57
C PRO A 127 14.84 5.32 7.74
N ILE A 128 13.72 4.61 7.59
CA ILE A 128 12.46 5.15 7.03
C ILE A 128 11.39 5.28 8.12
N ASP A 129 10.37 6.11 7.89
CA ASP A 129 9.27 6.37 8.82
C ASP A 129 8.16 5.30 8.80
N TYR A 130 8.55 4.03 8.68
CA TYR A 130 7.63 2.89 8.81
C TYR A 130 7.33 2.60 10.30
N PRO A 131 6.08 2.27 10.68
CA PRO A 131 4.89 2.19 9.84
C PRO A 131 4.30 3.56 9.47
N SER A 132 3.80 3.70 8.24
CA SER A 132 3.09 4.91 7.79
C SER A 132 1.69 4.99 8.42
N ARG A 133 1.03 6.16 8.27
CA ARG A 133 -0.39 6.26 8.65
C ARG A 133 -1.28 5.33 7.82
N ALA A 134 -1.00 5.17 6.54
CA ALA A 134 -1.75 4.23 5.69
C ALA A 134 -1.54 2.76 6.11
N ASP A 135 -0.35 2.41 6.61
CA ASP A 135 -0.11 1.09 7.21
C ASP A 135 -0.97 0.88 8.46
N ALA A 136 -0.99 1.87 9.35
CA ALA A 136 -1.79 1.82 10.56
C ALA A 136 -3.30 1.76 10.25
N ASP A 137 -3.80 2.55 9.31
CA ASP A 137 -5.21 2.58 8.90
C ASP A 137 -5.64 1.19 8.38
N ARG A 138 -4.84 0.59 7.49
CA ARG A 138 -5.09 -0.78 6.98
C ARG A 138 -5.06 -1.82 8.10
N ALA A 139 -4.09 -1.72 9.00
CA ALA A 139 -3.93 -2.65 10.10
C ALA A 139 -5.08 -2.58 11.11
N LEU A 140 -5.56 -1.38 11.42
CA LEU A 140 -6.71 -1.19 12.30
C LEU A 140 -7.97 -1.78 11.66
N ALA A 141 -8.20 -1.52 10.37
CA ALA A 141 -9.33 -2.08 9.63
C ALA A 141 -9.29 -3.62 9.58
N ALA A 142 -8.08 -4.20 9.55
CA ALA A 142 -7.86 -5.64 9.58
C ALA A 142 -7.84 -6.25 11.00
N GLY A 143 -8.00 -5.46 12.05
CA GLY A 143 -7.95 -5.92 13.44
C GLY A 143 -6.56 -6.36 13.92
N LEU A 144 -5.49 -6.01 13.21
CA LEU A 144 -4.11 -6.36 13.55
C LEU A 144 -3.53 -5.47 14.65
N ILE A 145 -4.06 -4.25 14.80
CA ILE A 145 -3.68 -3.29 15.84
C ILE A 145 -4.91 -2.69 16.51
N GLY A 146 -4.76 -2.30 17.77
CA GLY A 146 -5.78 -1.56 18.51
C GLY A 146 -5.77 -0.06 18.19
N LYS A 147 -6.84 0.64 18.60
CA LYS A 147 -6.97 2.10 18.45
C LYS A 147 -5.82 2.89 19.09
N GLY A 148 -5.25 2.38 20.19
CA GLY A 148 -4.13 3.03 20.89
C GLY A 148 -2.85 3.06 20.06
N GLU A 149 -2.44 1.91 19.50
CA GLU A 149 -1.26 1.83 18.63
C GLU A 149 -1.45 2.63 17.34
N HIS A 150 -2.64 2.54 16.73
CA HIS A 150 -3.02 3.38 15.59
C HIS A 150 -2.85 4.87 15.88
N ALA A 151 -3.42 5.35 16.99
CA ALA A 151 -3.34 6.75 17.39
C ALA A 151 -1.90 7.18 17.68
N ALA A 152 -1.07 6.31 18.27
CA ALA A 152 0.34 6.59 18.51
C ALA A 152 1.12 6.79 17.20
N ILE A 153 0.91 5.92 16.21
CA ILE A 153 1.50 6.06 14.87
C ILE A 153 1.02 7.36 14.21
N ALA A 154 -0.30 7.62 14.18
CA ALA A 154 -0.86 8.82 13.58
C ALA A 154 -0.32 10.11 14.23
N LYS A 155 -0.21 10.13 15.57
CA LYS A 155 0.33 11.27 16.32
C LYS A 155 1.80 11.53 16.03
N ALA A 156 2.61 10.48 15.83
CA ALA A 156 4.02 10.64 15.47
C ALA A 156 4.17 11.29 14.08
N HIS A 157 3.41 10.81 13.10
CA HIS A 157 3.39 11.39 11.73
C HIS A 157 2.89 12.83 11.71
N ALA A 158 1.84 13.15 12.46
CA ALA A 158 1.35 14.53 12.60
C ALA A 158 2.41 15.49 13.15
N LYS A 159 3.34 14.98 13.96
CA LYS A 159 4.48 15.73 14.52
C LYS A 159 5.76 15.61 13.70
N ARG A 160 5.74 14.95 12.54
CA ARG A 160 6.90 14.63 11.70
C ARG A 160 8.04 13.95 12.48
N ARG A 161 7.68 13.02 13.36
CA ARG A 161 8.62 12.22 14.16
C ARG A 161 8.57 10.77 13.70
N MET A 162 9.64 10.03 14.00
CA MET A 162 9.66 8.58 13.85
C MET A 162 8.47 7.95 14.61
N PRO A 163 7.61 7.14 13.95
CA PRO A 163 6.56 6.40 14.64
C PRO A 163 7.14 5.34 15.60
N PRO A 164 6.33 4.81 16.55
CA PRO A 164 6.77 3.70 17.39
C PRO A 164 7.39 2.59 16.54
N GLN A 165 8.57 2.11 16.93
CA GLN A 165 9.31 1.09 16.18
C GLN A 165 9.07 -0.32 16.71
N ASP A 166 8.34 -0.43 17.82
CA ASP A 166 7.97 -1.70 18.43
C ASP A 166 6.45 -1.91 18.35
N THR A 167 5.92 -2.03 17.13
CA THR A 167 4.47 -2.22 16.87
C THR A 167 4.13 -3.66 16.47
N ALA A 168 2.84 -4.02 16.42
CA ALA A 168 2.45 -5.33 15.85
C ALA A 168 2.79 -5.44 14.34
N LEU A 169 2.94 -4.30 13.66
CA LEU A 169 3.40 -4.21 12.27
C LEU A 169 4.92 -4.36 12.15
N GLY A 170 5.66 -4.25 13.25
CA GLY A 170 7.12 -4.19 13.28
C GLY A 170 7.65 -2.76 13.21
N GLY A 171 8.90 -2.62 12.78
CA GLY A 171 9.62 -1.36 12.73
C GLY A 171 11.08 -1.58 12.32
N ALA A 172 11.92 -0.57 12.53
CA ALA A 172 13.34 -0.57 12.24
C ALA A 172 13.69 -0.91 10.77
N LEU A 173 12.85 -0.47 9.84
CA LEU A 173 13.07 -0.65 8.40
C LEU A 173 13.85 0.52 7.81
N GLY A 174 14.54 0.25 6.70
CA GLY A 174 15.38 1.23 6.06
C GLY A 174 16.10 0.72 4.83
N ILE A 175 17.04 1.53 4.37
CA ILE A 175 17.99 1.21 3.30
C ILE A 175 19.35 1.00 3.96
N HIS A 176 20.07 -0.05 3.59
CA HIS A 176 21.39 -0.32 4.16
C HIS A 176 22.35 -0.89 3.12
N GLY A 177 23.64 -0.92 3.47
CA GLY A 177 24.67 -1.60 2.68
C GLY A 177 24.60 -3.12 2.82
N GLU A 178 25.28 -3.85 1.94
CA GLU A 178 25.44 -5.30 2.03
C GLU A 178 26.10 -5.71 3.35
N GLY A 179 27.10 -4.92 3.78
CA GLY A 179 27.97 -5.28 4.88
C GLY A 179 28.84 -6.50 4.55
N PRO A 180 29.64 -6.97 5.53
CA PRO A 180 30.66 -7.99 5.28
C PRO A 180 30.10 -9.36 4.90
N ARG A 181 28.85 -9.68 5.27
CA ARG A 181 28.26 -11.01 5.08
C ARG A 181 27.69 -11.23 3.67
N TRP A 182 27.22 -10.17 3.01
CA TRP A 182 26.45 -10.27 1.76
C TRP A 182 27.08 -9.43 0.64
N ARG A 183 28.36 -9.12 0.77
CA ARG A 183 29.09 -8.27 -0.18
C ARG A 183 29.11 -8.95 -1.54
N GLY A 184 28.52 -8.30 -2.55
CA GLY A 184 28.39 -8.81 -3.91
C GLY A 184 27.08 -9.55 -4.19
N ASP A 185 26.21 -9.75 -3.21
CA ASP A 185 25.02 -10.61 -3.31
C ASP A 185 23.70 -9.81 -3.41
N LEU A 186 23.62 -8.82 -4.31
CA LEU A 186 22.39 -8.05 -4.54
C LEU A 186 21.30 -8.84 -5.30
N ASP A 187 21.65 -9.96 -5.92
CA ASP A 187 20.69 -10.83 -6.61
C ASP A 187 19.92 -11.77 -5.67
N LEU A 188 20.33 -11.85 -4.40
CA LEU A 188 19.69 -12.70 -3.39
C LEU A 188 18.75 -11.88 -2.50
N ASP A 189 17.53 -12.38 -2.30
CA ASP A 189 16.58 -11.78 -1.36
C ASP A 189 16.87 -12.30 0.05
N TRP A 190 17.61 -11.52 0.85
CA TRP A 190 18.11 -11.97 2.15
C TRP A 190 17.69 -11.11 3.32
N THR A 191 17.14 -9.91 3.09
CA THR A 191 16.77 -9.01 4.20
C THR A 191 15.50 -9.50 4.89
N GLN A 192 15.21 -8.95 6.07
CA GLN A 192 13.99 -9.24 6.84
C GLN A 192 12.90 -8.17 6.65
N GLY A 193 13.05 -7.28 5.66
CA GLY A 193 12.11 -6.19 5.39
C GLY A 193 12.73 -4.89 4.88
N CYS A 194 14.06 -4.83 4.82
CA CYS A 194 14.82 -3.67 4.35
C CYS A 194 15.17 -3.76 2.86
N VAL A 195 15.70 -2.66 2.32
CA VAL A 195 16.41 -2.64 1.03
C VAL A 195 17.91 -2.69 1.28
N ALA A 196 18.58 -3.64 0.66
CA ALA A 196 20.03 -3.65 0.60
C ALA A 196 20.51 -3.08 -0.73
N VAL A 197 21.52 -2.21 -0.70
CA VAL A 197 22.31 -1.76 -1.85
C VAL A 197 23.77 -2.07 -1.57
N SER A 198 24.66 -1.91 -2.57
CA SER A 198 26.10 -2.08 -2.32
C SER A 198 26.63 -1.08 -1.29
N ASP A 199 27.73 -1.44 -0.62
CA ASP A 199 28.37 -0.55 0.37
C ASP A 199 28.75 0.82 -0.25
N ALA A 200 29.22 0.84 -1.50
CA ALA A 200 29.50 2.08 -2.22
C ALA A 200 28.23 2.89 -2.52
N ALA A 201 27.13 2.21 -2.89
CA ALA A 201 25.86 2.88 -3.15
C ALA A 201 25.25 3.47 -1.87
N ILE A 202 25.31 2.77 -0.72
CA ILE A 202 24.78 3.32 0.53
C ILE A 202 25.59 4.53 1.02
N GLU A 203 26.91 4.55 0.79
CA GLU A 203 27.75 5.72 1.06
C GLU A 203 27.36 6.91 0.18
N GLN A 204 27.09 6.67 -1.10
CA GLN A 204 26.60 7.71 -2.01
C GLN A 204 25.24 8.25 -1.53
N LEU A 205 24.28 7.36 -1.30
CA LEU A 205 22.95 7.76 -0.82
C LEU A 205 23.03 8.53 0.50
N ALA A 206 23.84 8.07 1.46
CA ALA A 206 24.02 8.71 2.77
C ALA A 206 24.50 10.17 2.69
N ARG A 207 25.25 10.53 1.64
CA ARG A 207 25.70 11.92 1.40
C ARG A 207 24.63 12.78 0.73
N LEU A 208 23.70 12.17 0.00
CA LEU A 208 22.79 12.87 -0.91
C LEU A 208 21.36 13.00 -0.38
N VAL A 209 20.91 12.05 0.44
CA VAL A 209 19.57 12.08 1.03
C VAL A 209 19.57 12.94 2.29
N ARG A 210 18.40 13.51 2.61
CA ARG A 210 18.18 14.29 3.84
C ARG A 210 17.03 13.69 4.62
N VAL A 211 16.96 14.00 5.91
CA VAL A 211 15.76 13.70 6.70
C VAL A 211 14.56 14.38 6.03
N GLY A 212 13.51 13.61 5.80
CA GLY A 212 12.33 14.03 5.06
C GLY A 212 12.37 13.77 3.55
N THR A 213 13.48 13.31 2.97
CA THR A 213 13.52 12.89 1.56
C THR A 213 12.42 11.83 1.33
N PRO A 214 11.48 12.06 0.40
CA PRO A 214 10.41 11.13 0.11
C PRO A 214 10.96 9.84 -0.52
N LEU A 215 10.37 8.73 -0.10
CA LEU A 215 10.63 7.39 -0.61
C LEU A 215 9.30 6.76 -0.99
N HIS A 216 9.16 6.33 -2.24
CA HIS A 216 8.05 5.48 -2.66
C HIS A 216 8.55 4.05 -2.85
N ILE A 217 7.79 3.07 -2.35
CA ILE A 217 8.07 1.65 -2.57
C ILE A 217 6.92 1.04 -3.35
N ALA A 218 7.23 0.66 -4.59
CA ALA A 218 6.31 0.02 -5.53
C ALA A 218 6.53 -1.50 -5.62
N PRO A 219 5.51 -2.26 -6.05
CA PRO A 219 5.58 -3.70 -6.25
C PRO A 219 6.73 -4.23 -7.11
#